data_AF-A0A9W6DR41-F1
#
_entry.id   AF-A0A9W6DR41-F1
#
_cell.length_a   1.000
_cell.length_b   1.000
_cell.length_c   1.000
_cell.angle_alpha   90.00
_cell.angle_beta   90.00
_cell.angle_gamma   90.00
#
_symmetry.space_group_name_H-M   'P 1'
#
loop_
_entity.id
_entity.type
_entity.pdbx_description
1 polymer ?
#
loop_
_entity_poly.entity_id
_entity_poly.type
_entity_poly.pdbx_seq_one_letter_code
_entity_poly.pdbx_strand_id
1 'polypeptide(L)'
;MYTDIVRASSDAIDALTLYRRLIFSEDAFVDNAGFAAFDAHVGDTACQLRAGMLLDLTKKHRHWALRRSNVKEPSWLDIYIERLTNVRDGAREMLAKLTIERIHPEKLGIGPKKDTPDGILRHLGWDEEEILSSISVMYPISPAEKPCTHDGCLHGWDLIEEKRQREQMATKCQENNALWQICNDPAVLLDSSISLHEDKNLVIVDDIDVKPSVERIPPSCASTASSSSNEAVDEIEWNPRDAWTIIRFLTYCFVLSKYKSFRRFQHVVGARIDLEAAIRAGDEMVCDVWDYSLCNYKYSKSTRRIELEIGLLQSWISKLSCAWLYDIAKTSSASPGIDSLMMRTIRTSSTNLTCIPTYVGYLAMRELWGKDGDSLILVDRHFCDSGYHYNFFFATLRLESTNATARDGFPPQRLPLKQKVTWKIERFSKEWLQQHEDQHLPHVIIMGNSIDGSYADYMTASGTRQRHKEDNCDDNEAHVSKFLVHDHDRLTLSFFARHKHYTFDLDGLKDSIEIADEREEVAEQMELVFPGLAEQWSISDQEANAMGTAGDSLHMFAWQQAFTETKGRIAELVSTAKDTLPISAPLERIH
;
A
#
# COMPACT_ATOMS: atom_id res chain seq x y z
N MET A 1 2.25 -23.55 -12.98
CA MET A 1 2.54 -22.47 -13.93
C MET A 1 1.29 -22.07 -14.70
N TYR A 2 0.72 -22.87 -15.62
CA TYR A 2 -0.55 -22.47 -16.27
C TYR A 2 -1.69 -22.22 -15.25
N THR A 3 -1.78 -23.02 -14.20
CA THR A 3 -2.68 -22.77 -13.05
C THR A 3 -2.46 -21.39 -12.42
N ASP A 4 -1.22 -20.93 -12.39
CA ASP A 4 -0.81 -19.67 -11.75
C ASP A 4 -1.11 -18.50 -12.65
N ILE A 5 -0.93 -18.69 -13.96
CA ILE A 5 -1.35 -17.74 -14.98
C ILE A 5 -2.86 -17.56 -14.92
N VAL A 6 -3.65 -18.64 -14.82
CA VAL A 6 -5.12 -18.54 -14.69
C VAL A 6 -5.51 -17.70 -13.48
N ARG A 7 -4.93 -17.98 -12.30
CA ARG A 7 -5.22 -17.20 -11.10
C ARG A 7 -4.75 -15.75 -11.22
N ALA A 8 -3.49 -15.53 -11.59
CA ALA A 8 -2.90 -14.18 -11.67
C ALA A 8 -3.62 -13.31 -12.72
N SER A 9 -3.97 -13.86 -13.88
CA SER A 9 -4.77 -13.14 -14.88
C SER A 9 -6.17 -12.85 -14.37
N SER A 10 -6.81 -13.77 -13.63
CA SER A 10 -8.13 -13.53 -13.03
C SER A 10 -8.08 -12.43 -11.96
N ASP A 11 -7.09 -12.47 -11.07
CA ASP A 11 -6.89 -11.43 -10.05
C ASP A 11 -6.65 -10.05 -10.70
N ALA A 12 -5.89 -9.98 -11.80
CA ALA A 12 -5.68 -8.75 -12.56
C ALA A 12 -6.96 -8.26 -13.25
N ILE A 13 -7.75 -9.17 -13.85
CA ILE A 13 -9.04 -8.83 -14.48
C ILE A 13 -10.01 -8.26 -13.44
N ASP A 14 -10.12 -8.90 -12.27
CA ASP A 14 -10.97 -8.44 -11.16
C ASP A 14 -10.55 -7.03 -10.69
N ALA A 15 -9.25 -6.83 -10.46
CA ALA A 15 -8.69 -5.55 -10.03
C ALA A 15 -9.01 -4.42 -11.02
N LEU A 16 -8.69 -4.63 -12.30
CA LEU A 16 -8.87 -3.60 -13.34
C LEU A 16 -10.34 -3.34 -13.63
N THR A 17 -11.18 -4.37 -13.62
CA THR A 17 -12.63 -4.24 -13.82
C THR A 17 -13.27 -3.46 -12.68
N LEU A 18 -12.89 -3.75 -11.43
CA LEU A 18 -13.35 -3.02 -10.26
C LEU A 18 -12.91 -1.56 -10.32
N TYR A 19 -11.62 -1.30 -10.57
CA TYR A 19 -11.10 0.07 -10.61
C TYR A 19 -11.73 0.89 -11.75
N ARG A 20 -11.93 0.28 -12.92
CA ARG A 20 -12.67 0.89 -14.03
C ARG A 20 -14.06 1.33 -13.57
N ARG A 21 -14.82 0.44 -12.91
CA ARG A 21 -16.15 0.79 -12.37
C ARG A 21 -16.06 1.95 -11.38
N LEU A 22 -15.07 1.97 -10.48
CA LEU A 22 -14.89 3.03 -9.47
C LEU A 22 -14.53 4.41 -10.06
N ILE A 23 -13.82 4.46 -11.19
CA ILE A 23 -13.52 5.73 -11.87
C ILE A 23 -14.75 6.27 -12.62
N PHE A 24 -15.49 5.40 -13.29
CA PHE A 24 -16.57 5.82 -14.20
C PHE A 24 -17.98 5.78 -13.59
N SER A 25 -18.16 5.18 -12.42
CA SER A 25 -19.45 5.18 -11.71
C SER A 25 -19.65 6.47 -10.92
N GLU A 26 -20.81 7.10 -11.09
CA GLU A 26 -21.30 8.16 -10.22
C GLU A 26 -22.05 7.60 -8.99
N ASP A 27 -22.37 6.30 -9.00
CA ASP A 27 -23.08 5.65 -7.90
C ASP A 27 -22.12 5.35 -6.74
N ALA A 28 -22.45 5.87 -5.55
CA ALA A 28 -21.72 5.59 -4.32
C ALA A 28 -21.95 4.16 -3.80
N PHE A 29 -23.05 3.53 -4.21
CA PHE A 29 -23.53 2.23 -3.74
C PHE A 29 -23.46 1.17 -4.83
N VAL A 30 -22.48 1.23 -5.74
CA VAL A 30 -22.22 0.04 -6.57
C VAL A 30 -21.98 -1.12 -5.60
N ASP A 31 -22.82 -2.16 -5.70
CA ASP A 31 -22.76 -3.42 -4.94
C ASP A 31 -21.47 -4.18 -5.27
N ASN A 32 -20.33 -3.58 -4.92
CA ASN A 32 -18.99 -4.06 -5.21
C ASN A 32 -18.08 -3.90 -3.98
N ALA A 33 -16.82 -4.31 -4.10
CA ALA A 33 -15.85 -4.27 -3.01
C ALA A 33 -15.31 -2.87 -2.67
N GLY A 34 -15.57 -1.84 -3.49
CA GLY A 34 -15.15 -0.46 -3.22
C GLY A 34 -13.64 -0.22 -3.35
N PHE A 35 -13.19 0.96 -2.93
CA PHE A 35 -11.76 1.28 -2.93
C PHE A 35 -10.98 0.52 -1.85
N ALA A 36 -11.65 0.05 -0.79
CA ALA A 36 -11.03 -0.81 0.22
C ALA A 36 -10.43 -2.11 -0.37
N ALA A 37 -10.89 -2.55 -1.55
CA ALA A 37 -10.32 -3.68 -2.28
C ALA A 37 -8.85 -3.48 -2.68
N PHE A 38 -8.32 -2.26 -2.61
CA PHE A 38 -6.93 -1.93 -2.92
C PHE A 38 -6.13 -1.59 -1.65
N ASP A 39 -6.66 -1.85 -0.45
CA ASP A 39 -5.95 -1.67 0.82
C ASP A 39 -4.88 -2.76 1.04
N ALA A 40 -3.76 -2.60 0.35
CA ALA A 40 -2.63 -3.50 0.42
C ALA A 40 -1.84 -3.35 1.73
N HIS A 41 -1.46 -4.48 2.34
CA HIS A 41 -0.53 -4.51 3.46
C HIS A 41 0.79 -5.13 3.02
N VAL A 42 1.84 -4.32 3.10
CA VAL A 42 3.18 -4.62 2.58
C VAL A 42 4.17 -4.77 3.76
N GLY A 43 3.62 -5.14 4.92
CA GLY A 43 4.20 -4.98 6.25
C GLY A 43 3.25 -4.17 7.15
N ASP A 44 3.60 -4.05 8.44
CA ASP A 44 2.74 -3.44 9.47
C ASP A 44 2.79 -1.91 9.53
N THR A 45 3.54 -1.25 8.65
CA THR A 45 3.62 0.22 8.61
C THR A 45 3.34 0.77 7.19
N ALA A 46 2.94 2.04 7.14
CA ALA A 46 2.76 2.83 5.93
C ALA A 46 1.50 2.55 5.07
N CYS A 47 0.42 2.00 5.64
CA CYS A 47 -0.88 1.88 4.93
C CYS A 47 -1.41 3.24 4.45
N GLN A 48 -1.14 4.31 5.21
CA GLN A 48 -1.49 5.69 4.86
C GLN A 48 -0.85 6.17 3.54
N LEU A 49 0.35 5.68 3.19
CA LEU A 49 0.99 6.04 1.91
C LEU A 49 0.16 5.51 0.74
N ARG A 50 -0.24 4.24 0.80
CA ARG A 50 -0.99 3.57 -0.27
C ARG A 50 -2.41 4.13 -0.40
N ALA A 51 -3.03 4.51 0.72
CA ALA A 51 -4.27 5.26 0.72
C ALA A 51 -4.13 6.62 0.00
N GLY A 52 -3.03 7.34 0.24
CA GLY A 52 -2.71 8.59 -0.46
C GLY A 52 -2.46 8.38 -1.95
N MET A 53 -1.67 7.38 -2.32
CA MET A 53 -1.36 7.03 -3.72
C MET A 53 -2.63 6.71 -4.51
N LEU A 54 -3.53 5.90 -3.95
CA LEU A 54 -4.77 5.51 -4.62
C LEU A 54 -5.73 6.69 -4.77
N LEU A 55 -5.82 7.57 -3.76
CA LEU A 55 -6.61 8.79 -3.85
C LEU A 55 -6.07 9.73 -4.95
N ASP A 56 -4.76 10.01 -4.93
CA ASP A 56 -4.09 10.85 -5.94
C ASP A 56 -4.29 10.30 -7.35
N LEU A 57 -4.06 9.00 -7.55
CA LEU A 57 -4.28 8.32 -8.82
C LEU A 57 -5.74 8.44 -9.29
N THR A 58 -6.69 8.20 -8.40
CA THR A 58 -8.12 8.23 -8.73
C THR A 58 -8.56 9.62 -9.14
N LYS A 59 -8.10 10.66 -8.43
CA LYS A 59 -8.38 12.06 -8.79
C LYS A 59 -7.85 12.41 -10.17
N LYS A 60 -6.59 12.06 -10.45
CA LYS A 60 -5.96 12.27 -11.76
C LYS A 60 -6.73 11.54 -12.86
N HIS A 61 -7.08 10.27 -12.64
CA HIS A 61 -7.80 9.46 -13.61
C HIS A 61 -9.23 9.97 -13.87
N ARG A 62 -10.00 10.35 -12.84
CA ARG A 62 -11.31 10.96 -13.02
C ARG A 62 -11.22 12.27 -13.79
N HIS A 63 -10.25 13.12 -13.47
CA HIS A 63 -10.00 14.37 -14.20
C HIS A 63 -9.66 14.14 -15.67
N TRP A 64 -8.77 13.19 -15.97
CA TRP A 64 -8.42 12.86 -17.35
C TRP A 64 -9.56 12.18 -18.11
N ALA A 65 -10.35 11.35 -17.44
CA ALA A 65 -11.54 10.72 -17.99
C ALA A 65 -12.60 11.74 -18.42
N LEU A 66 -12.87 12.75 -17.59
CA LEU A 66 -13.82 13.83 -17.90
C LEU A 66 -13.40 14.66 -19.12
N ARG A 67 -12.10 14.76 -19.39
CA ARG A 67 -11.54 15.51 -20.54
C ARG A 67 -11.47 14.71 -21.84
N ARG A 68 -11.94 13.45 -21.85
CA ARG A 68 -11.87 12.59 -23.03
C ARG A 68 -12.92 13.01 -24.06
N SER A 69 -12.46 13.30 -25.28
CA SER A 69 -13.29 13.82 -26.38
C SER A 69 -14.29 12.82 -26.98
N ASN A 70 -14.10 11.52 -26.74
CA ASN A 70 -14.86 10.47 -27.43
C ASN A 70 -15.21 9.31 -26.49
N VAL A 71 -16.44 9.33 -25.95
CA VAL A 71 -16.97 8.32 -25.01
C VAL A 71 -17.15 6.93 -25.66
N LYS A 72 -17.08 6.84 -27.00
CA LYS A 72 -17.33 5.61 -27.76
C LYS A 72 -16.14 4.66 -27.90
N GLU A 73 -14.92 5.10 -27.60
CA GLU A 73 -13.74 4.24 -27.68
C GLU A 73 -13.53 3.45 -26.37
N PRO A 74 -13.16 2.15 -26.45
CA PRO A 74 -12.81 1.38 -25.27
C PRO A 74 -11.73 2.10 -24.47
N SER A 75 -11.83 2.07 -23.14
CA SER A 75 -10.78 2.61 -22.29
C SER A 75 -9.52 1.76 -22.43
N TRP A 76 -8.34 2.32 -22.13
CA TRP A 76 -7.10 1.54 -22.08
C TRP A 76 -7.20 0.37 -21.09
N LEU A 77 -8.04 0.50 -20.03
CA LEU A 77 -8.38 -0.59 -19.12
C LEU A 77 -9.15 -1.70 -19.83
N ASP A 78 -10.11 -1.37 -20.70
CA ASP A 78 -10.87 -2.37 -21.47
C ASP A 78 -9.96 -3.22 -22.36
N ILE A 79 -9.00 -2.58 -23.03
CA ILE A 79 -8.00 -3.28 -23.87
C ILE A 79 -7.17 -4.25 -23.04
N TYR A 80 -6.66 -3.81 -21.88
CA TYR A 80 -5.88 -4.69 -21.00
C TYR A 80 -6.72 -5.83 -20.42
N ILE A 81 -7.97 -5.57 -20.01
CA ILE A 81 -8.89 -6.58 -19.48
C ILE A 81 -9.17 -7.65 -20.55
N GLU A 82 -9.42 -7.24 -21.79
CA GLU A 82 -9.64 -8.17 -22.91
C GLU A 82 -8.41 -9.05 -23.16
N ARG A 83 -7.21 -8.46 -23.16
CA ARG A 83 -5.95 -9.22 -23.36
C ARG A 83 -5.67 -10.20 -22.23
N LEU A 84 -5.87 -9.79 -20.98
CA LEU A 84 -5.76 -10.69 -19.82
C LEU A 84 -6.79 -11.82 -19.86
N THR A 85 -8.01 -11.52 -20.35
CA THR A 85 -9.07 -12.53 -20.53
C THR A 85 -8.64 -13.59 -21.54
N ASN A 86 -8.08 -13.17 -22.68
CA ASN A 86 -7.54 -14.10 -23.68
C ASN A 86 -6.41 -14.98 -23.12
N VAL A 87 -5.49 -14.41 -22.33
CA VAL A 87 -4.42 -15.17 -21.68
C VAL A 87 -4.96 -16.19 -20.69
N ARG A 88 -5.92 -15.79 -19.84
CA ARG A 88 -6.56 -16.68 -18.87
C ARG A 88 -7.26 -17.85 -19.57
N ASP A 89 -8.06 -17.56 -20.59
CA ASP A 89 -8.87 -18.55 -21.29
C ASP A 89 -7.97 -19.51 -22.10
N GLY A 90 -6.92 -18.98 -22.75
CA GLY A 90 -5.90 -19.78 -23.42
C GLY A 90 -5.12 -20.68 -22.44
N ALA A 91 -4.82 -20.20 -21.23
CA ALA A 91 -4.18 -21.02 -20.20
C ALA A 91 -5.09 -22.16 -19.73
N ARG A 92 -6.39 -21.90 -19.53
CA ARG A 92 -7.39 -22.93 -19.22
C ARG A 92 -7.52 -23.97 -20.34
N GLU A 93 -7.56 -23.52 -21.59
CA GLU A 93 -7.59 -24.42 -22.76
C GLU A 93 -6.33 -25.31 -22.80
N MET A 94 -5.16 -24.74 -22.52
CA MET A 94 -3.91 -25.49 -22.47
C MET A 94 -3.91 -26.54 -21.35
N LEU A 95 -4.45 -26.20 -20.17
CA LEU A 95 -4.64 -27.15 -19.06
C LEU A 95 -5.54 -28.32 -19.46
N ALA A 96 -6.67 -28.04 -20.12
CA ALA A 96 -7.57 -29.08 -20.61
C ALA A 96 -6.90 -29.98 -21.65
N LYS A 97 -6.16 -29.41 -22.61
CA LYS A 97 -5.41 -30.18 -23.63
C LYS A 97 -4.35 -31.09 -23.00
N LEU A 98 -3.63 -30.60 -22.00
CA LEU A 98 -2.58 -31.37 -21.31
C LEU A 98 -3.16 -32.46 -20.41
N THR A 99 -4.21 -32.15 -19.65
CA THR A 99 -4.68 -33.03 -18.57
C THR A 99 -5.91 -33.86 -18.94
N ILE A 100 -6.86 -33.31 -19.69
CA ILE A 100 -8.09 -34.03 -20.06
C ILE A 100 -7.88 -34.75 -21.39
N GLU A 101 -7.45 -34.02 -22.42
CA GLU A 101 -7.22 -34.58 -23.76
C GLU A 101 -5.90 -35.36 -23.88
N ARG A 102 -5.01 -35.18 -22.90
CA ARG A 102 -3.72 -35.89 -22.79
C ARG A 102 -2.82 -35.70 -24.02
N ILE A 103 -2.87 -34.51 -24.61
CA ILE A 103 -1.99 -34.14 -25.72
C ILE A 103 -0.57 -33.96 -25.19
N HIS A 104 0.40 -34.59 -25.85
CA HIS A 104 1.81 -34.47 -25.50
C HIS A 104 2.29 -33.00 -25.58
N PRO A 105 3.02 -32.47 -24.58
CA PRO A 105 3.44 -31.06 -24.53
C PRO A 105 4.12 -30.56 -25.80
N GLU A 106 4.98 -31.37 -26.43
CA GLU A 106 5.66 -31.00 -27.67
C GLU A 106 4.70 -30.71 -28.84
N LYS A 107 3.55 -31.39 -28.90
CA LYS A 107 2.52 -31.13 -29.93
C LYS A 107 1.80 -29.80 -29.71
N LEU A 108 1.87 -29.27 -28.50
CA LEU A 108 1.35 -27.97 -28.11
C LEU A 108 2.43 -26.89 -28.18
N GLY A 109 3.64 -27.24 -28.64
CA GLY A 109 4.76 -26.30 -28.71
C GLY A 109 5.44 -26.01 -27.37
N ILE A 110 5.17 -26.81 -26.35
CA ILE A 110 5.77 -26.74 -25.01
C ILE A 110 7.01 -27.64 -24.98
N GLY A 111 8.13 -27.12 -24.49
CA GLY A 111 9.40 -27.84 -24.43
C GLY A 111 10.58 -26.96 -24.00
N PRO A 112 11.76 -27.56 -23.71
CA PRO A 112 12.85 -26.94 -22.94
C PRO A 112 13.45 -25.65 -23.54
N LYS A 113 13.19 -25.32 -24.82
CA LYS A 113 13.60 -24.06 -25.45
C LYS A 113 12.53 -22.95 -25.45
N LYS A 114 11.29 -23.28 -25.10
CA LYS A 114 10.11 -22.39 -25.13
C LYS A 114 9.41 -22.26 -23.76
N ASP A 115 9.87 -23.00 -22.75
CA ASP A 115 9.33 -23.00 -21.39
C ASP A 115 9.88 -21.86 -20.50
N THR A 116 10.31 -20.73 -21.09
CA THR A 116 10.56 -19.51 -20.31
C THR A 116 9.22 -18.82 -20.00
N PRO A 117 9.07 -18.13 -18.86
CA PRO A 117 7.84 -17.39 -18.54
C PRO A 117 7.34 -16.52 -19.69
N ASP A 118 8.24 -15.76 -20.33
CA ASP A 118 7.92 -14.92 -21.50
C ASP A 118 7.49 -15.72 -22.72
N GLY A 119 8.16 -16.87 -22.98
CA GLY A 119 7.80 -17.75 -24.09
C GLY A 119 6.41 -18.34 -23.93
N ILE A 120 6.03 -18.71 -22.71
CA ILE A 120 4.70 -19.22 -22.37
C ILE A 120 3.65 -18.12 -22.49
N LEU A 121 3.91 -16.92 -21.95
CA LEU A 121 2.98 -15.79 -22.05
C LEU A 121 2.75 -15.40 -23.52
N ARG A 122 3.81 -15.31 -24.33
CA ARG A 122 3.68 -15.06 -25.78
C ARG A 122 2.88 -16.14 -26.49
N HIS A 123 3.06 -17.40 -26.11
CA HIS A 123 2.27 -18.50 -26.66
C HIS A 123 0.77 -18.38 -26.32
N LEU A 124 0.44 -17.80 -25.17
CA LEU A 124 -0.92 -17.47 -24.76
C LEU A 124 -1.45 -16.16 -25.36
N GLY A 125 -0.71 -15.53 -26.28
CA GLY A 125 -1.11 -14.29 -26.95
C GLY A 125 -0.80 -13.02 -26.16
N TRP A 126 0.07 -13.09 -25.14
CA TRP A 126 0.58 -11.91 -24.45
C TRP A 126 1.78 -11.33 -25.20
N ASP A 127 1.57 -10.23 -25.90
CA ASP A 127 2.62 -9.41 -26.49
C ASP A 127 2.60 -8.02 -25.85
N GLU A 128 3.60 -7.76 -25.01
CA GLU A 128 3.69 -6.54 -24.23
C GLU A 128 3.91 -5.30 -25.12
N GLU A 129 4.73 -5.41 -26.17
CA GLU A 129 4.98 -4.30 -27.09
C GLU A 129 3.74 -3.98 -27.91
N GLU A 130 2.99 -5.00 -28.34
CA GLU A 130 1.71 -4.84 -29.02
C GLU A 130 0.69 -4.12 -28.11
N ILE A 131 0.57 -4.55 -26.85
CA ILE A 131 -0.37 -3.95 -25.91
C ILE A 131 0.00 -2.49 -25.64
N LEU A 132 1.28 -2.19 -25.39
CA LEU A 132 1.73 -0.83 -25.14
C LEU A 132 1.56 0.07 -26.36
N SER A 133 1.87 -0.43 -27.56
CA SER A 133 1.65 0.32 -28.80
C SER A 133 0.17 0.61 -29.07
N SER A 134 -0.73 -0.28 -28.62
CA SER A 134 -2.17 -0.05 -28.68
C SER A 134 -2.67 1.02 -27.69
N ILE A 135 -1.88 1.32 -26.64
CA ILE A 135 -2.16 2.32 -25.61
C ILE A 135 -1.22 3.50 -25.82
N SER A 136 -1.35 4.15 -26.97
CA SER A 136 -0.51 5.30 -27.33
C SER A 136 -0.73 6.51 -26.40
N VAL A 137 -1.93 6.66 -25.81
CA VAL A 137 -2.25 7.63 -24.75
C VAL A 137 -3.40 7.08 -23.89
N MET A 138 -3.22 6.93 -22.57
CA MET A 138 -4.30 6.48 -21.65
C MET A 138 -5.54 7.38 -21.72
N TYR A 139 -5.34 8.69 -21.90
CA TYR A 139 -6.40 9.69 -22.06
C TYR A 139 -6.02 10.68 -23.17
N PRO A 140 -6.41 10.44 -24.44
CA PRO A 140 -6.09 11.35 -25.54
C PRO A 140 -6.81 12.70 -25.33
N ILE A 141 -6.01 13.77 -25.18
CA ILE A 141 -6.50 15.14 -25.04
C ILE A 141 -7.00 15.61 -26.41
N SER A 142 -8.18 16.25 -26.45
CA SER A 142 -8.66 16.91 -27.66
C SER A 142 -7.62 17.93 -28.16
N PRO A 143 -7.23 17.94 -29.45
CA PRO A 143 -6.27 18.91 -29.98
C PRO A 143 -6.79 20.37 -29.97
N ALA A 144 -8.00 20.62 -29.46
CA ALA A 144 -8.58 21.94 -29.34
C ALA A 144 -8.07 22.77 -28.15
N GLU A 145 -7.33 22.20 -27.20
CA GLU A 145 -6.84 22.97 -26.04
C GLU A 145 -5.35 22.77 -25.79
N LYS A 146 -4.63 23.89 -25.72
CA LYS A 146 -3.18 23.92 -25.44
C LYS A 146 -2.89 23.40 -24.02
N PRO A 147 -1.67 22.87 -23.77
CA PRO A 147 -1.27 22.43 -22.44
C PRO A 147 -1.24 23.62 -21.47
N CYS A 148 -1.99 23.54 -20.37
CA CYS A 148 -1.76 24.43 -19.23
C CYS A 148 -0.46 24.02 -18.54
N THR A 149 0.50 24.93 -18.49
CA THR A 149 1.63 24.87 -17.57
C THR A 149 1.11 24.91 -16.14
N HIS A 150 1.59 24.00 -15.30
CA HIS A 150 1.33 24.02 -13.87
C HIS A 150 1.90 25.32 -13.27
N ASP A 151 1.01 26.21 -12.87
CA ASP A 151 1.20 27.09 -11.70
C ASP A 151 0.17 26.65 -10.65
N GLY A 152 0.56 26.76 -9.38
CA GLY A 152 -0.05 26.07 -8.24
C GLY A 152 -1.54 26.29 -8.01
N CYS A 153 -2.06 25.41 -7.14
CA CYS A 153 -3.41 25.33 -6.59
C CYS A 153 -4.46 24.57 -7.42
N LEU A 154 -4.74 23.33 -6.99
CA LEU A 154 -6.10 22.77 -7.05
C LEU A 154 -6.96 23.52 -6.01
N HIS A 155 -7.31 24.78 -6.29
CA HIS A 155 -8.42 25.41 -5.60
C HIS A 155 -9.72 25.01 -6.30
N GLY A 156 -10.78 24.87 -5.49
CA GLY A 156 -12.11 24.51 -5.93
C GLY A 156 -12.56 25.33 -7.14
N TRP A 157 -13.12 24.61 -8.10
CA TRP A 157 -14.03 25.03 -9.15
C TRP A 157 -14.36 26.54 -9.22
N ASP A 158 -13.68 27.28 -10.11
CA ASP A 158 -14.25 28.33 -10.99
C ASP A 158 -13.19 28.96 -11.95
N LEU A 159 -13.61 29.32 -13.17
CA LEU A 159 -12.83 29.80 -14.32
C LEU A 159 -12.51 31.32 -14.29
N ILE A 160 -11.38 31.76 -14.91
CA ILE A 160 -11.24 32.84 -15.92
C ILE A 160 -9.77 33.00 -16.38
N GLU A 161 -9.61 33.33 -17.67
CA GLU A 161 -8.45 33.20 -18.56
C GLU A 161 -7.64 34.52 -18.72
N GLU A 162 -6.30 34.47 -18.84
CA GLU A 162 -5.52 35.43 -19.67
C GLU A 162 -4.10 34.91 -20.06
N LYS A 163 -3.71 35.14 -21.32
CA LYS A 163 -2.60 34.53 -22.09
C LYS A 163 -1.23 35.24 -21.94
N ARG A 164 -0.10 34.49 -21.96
CA ARG A 164 1.02 34.66 -22.96
C ARG A 164 2.20 33.65 -22.88
N GLN A 165 2.37 32.89 -23.98
CA GLN A 165 3.57 32.50 -24.77
C GLN A 165 4.98 32.35 -24.13
N ARG A 166 5.61 31.15 -24.21
CA ARG A 166 6.59 30.73 -25.26
C ARG A 166 7.15 29.30 -25.08
N GLU A 167 7.19 28.60 -26.22
CA GLU A 167 7.97 27.43 -26.70
C GLU A 167 9.49 27.47 -26.33
N GLN A 168 10.34 26.42 -26.37
CA GLN A 168 10.43 25.19 -27.18
C GLN A 168 11.65 24.32 -26.73
N MET A 169 11.64 23.03 -27.13
CA MET A 169 12.76 22.12 -27.47
C MET A 169 12.99 20.88 -26.59
N ALA A 170 12.65 19.74 -27.19
CA ALA A 170 13.06 18.38 -26.84
C ALA A 170 14.11 17.90 -27.85
N THR A 171 14.97 16.96 -27.44
CA THR A 171 15.62 16.02 -28.37
C THR A 171 15.91 14.67 -27.71
N LYS A 172 15.36 13.64 -28.36
CA LYS A 172 15.62 12.19 -28.36
C LYS A 172 17.02 11.72 -27.94
N CYS A 173 17.09 10.55 -27.30
CA CYS A 173 18.17 9.60 -27.54
C CYS A 173 17.67 8.14 -27.48
N GLN A 174 18.32 7.30 -28.28
CA GLN A 174 17.95 5.94 -28.70
C GLN A 174 18.40 4.84 -27.73
N GLU A 175 17.65 3.73 -27.84
CA GLU A 175 17.92 2.33 -27.54
C GLU A 175 19.38 1.92 -27.33
N ASN A 176 19.61 1.10 -26.29
CA ASN A 176 20.59 0.02 -26.36
C ASN A 176 20.16 -1.17 -25.50
N ASN A 177 20.17 -2.32 -26.15
CA ASN A 177 19.86 -3.65 -25.65
C ASN A 177 21.02 -4.27 -24.85
N ALA A 178 20.64 -5.24 -24.01
CA ALA A 178 21.39 -6.37 -23.47
C ALA A 178 22.04 -6.21 -22.08
N LEU A 179 21.52 -6.96 -21.10
CA LEU A 179 22.28 -7.94 -20.29
C LEU A 179 21.36 -8.66 -19.27
N TRP A 180 20.87 -9.85 -19.63
CA TRP A 180 20.39 -10.86 -18.67
C TRP A 180 21.21 -12.15 -18.87
N GLN A 181 22.01 -12.51 -17.87
CA GLN A 181 22.57 -13.86 -17.72
C GLN A 181 22.62 -14.20 -16.23
N ILE A 182 21.72 -15.08 -15.78
CA ILE A 182 21.90 -15.84 -14.55
C ILE A 182 22.11 -17.29 -14.97
N CYS A 183 23.29 -17.82 -14.63
CA CYS A 183 23.70 -19.18 -14.86
C CYS A 183 22.90 -20.15 -13.97
N ASN A 184 22.29 -21.15 -14.61
CA ASN A 184 21.85 -22.38 -13.95
C ASN A 184 23.06 -23.31 -13.85
N ASP A 185 23.38 -23.82 -12.66
CA ASP A 185 24.24 -25.00 -12.54
C ASP A 185 23.53 -26.06 -11.67
N PRO A 186 23.26 -27.27 -12.20
CA PRO A 186 22.62 -28.35 -11.48
C PRO A 186 23.66 -29.39 -11.03
N ALA A 187 24.05 -29.37 -9.76
CA ALA A 187 24.73 -30.51 -9.14
C ALA A 187 24.47 -30.52 -7.64
N VAL A 188 23.67 -31.49 -7.18
CA VAL A 188 24.03 -32.52 -6.19
C VAL A 188 22.74 -33.24 -5.80
N LEU A 189 22.56 -34.41 -6.40
CA LEU A 189 21.74 -35.50 -5.86
C LEU A 189 22.64 -36.32 -4.93
N LEU A 190 22.23 -36.57 -3.69
CA LEU A 190 22.18 -37.93 -3.12
C LEU A 190 21.67 -37.97 -1.67
N ASP A 191 20.63 -38.80 -1.55
CA ASP A 191 20.42 -39.84 -0.53
C ASP A 191 19.65 -39.54 0.76
N SER A 192 19.15 -40.65 1.31
CA SER A 192 17.76 -40.85 1.67
C SER A 192 17.55 -41.24 3.13
N SER A 193 16.28 -41.15 3.55
CA SER A 193 15.62 -41.90 4.63
C SER A 193 15.82 -41.47 6.11
N ILE A 194 14.70 -41.15 6.79
CA ILE A 194 14.09 -41.94 7.90
C ILE A 194 13.10 -41.11 8.75
N SER A 195 11.97 -41.77 9.05
CA SER A 195 11.01 -41.66 10.17
C SER A 195 9.96 -40.52 10.26
N LEU A 196 8.70 -40.98 10.27
CA LEU A 196 7.54 -40.36 10.89
C LEU A 196 7.79 -40.04 12.37
N HIS A 197 7.33 -38.88 12.81
CA HIS A 197 6.81 -38.68 14.16
C HIS A 197 5.71 -37.60 14.16
N GLU A 198 4.55 -37.94 14.72
CA GLU A 198 3.45 -37.04 15.02
C GLU A 198 3.78 -36.09 16.19
N ASP A 199 3.02 -35.00 16.25
CA ASP A 199 2.73 -34.13 17.40
C ASP A 199 3.75 -33.07 17.87
N LYS A 200 3.48 -31.80 17.52
CA LYS A 200 2.88 -30.78 18.42
C LYS A 200 2.93 -29.37 17.81
N ASN A 201 1.81 -28.66 17.92
CA ASN A 201 1.65 -27.22 17.67
C ASN A 201 2.77 -26.42 18.35
N LEU A 202 3.60 -25.74 17.55
CA LEU A 202 4.58 -24.78 18.03
C LEU A 202 4.24 -23.38 17.49
N VAL A 203 4.06 -22.46 18.42
CA VAL A 203 3.89 -21.03 18.20
C VAL A 203 5.25 -20.45 17.78
N ILE A 204 5.31 -19.80 16.61
CA ILE A 204 6.48 -18.99 16.22
C ILE A 204 6.15 -17.53 16.51
N VAL A 205 6.67 -17.07 17.65
CA VAL A 205 7.14 -15.69 17.81
C VAL A 205 8.51 -15.69 17.15
N ASP A 206 8.76 -14.74 16.24
CA ASP A 206 10.03 -14.65 15.52
C ASP A 206 11.17 -14.33 16.49
N ASP A 207 11.81 -15.39 17.00
CA ASP A 207 13.10 -15.37 17.69
C ASP A 207 13.91 -16.62 17.28
N ILE A 208 14.93 -16.38 16.42
CA ILE A 208 16.20 -17.10 16.23
C ILE A 208 16.27 -18.42 15.38
N ASP A 209 17.07 -18.30 14.31
CA ASP A 209 18.02 -19.20 13.60
C ASP A 209 17.97 -20.73 13.75
N VAL A 210 18.03 -21.40 12.59
CA VAL A 210 18.68 -22.71 12.43
C VAL A 210 19.61 -22.72 11.20
N LYS A 211 20.93 -22.82 11.46
CA LYS A 211 22.02 -23.03 10.50
C LYS A 211 21.99 -24.42 9.83
N PRO A 212 22.55 -24.55 8.61
CA PRO A 212 23.36 -25.69 8.21
C PRO A 212 24.85 -25.33 8.22
N SER A 213 25.68 -26.31 8.58
CA SER A 213 27.13 -26.25 8.74
C SER A 213 27.90 -25.88 7.46
N VAL A 214 28.77 -24.87 7.55
CA VAL A 214 29.75 -24.50 6.51
C VAL A 214 31.12 -25.09 6.85
N GLU A 215 31.66 -25.88 5.92
CA GLU A 215 33.04 -26.36 5.93
C GLU A 215 34.00 -25.19 5.66
N ARG A 216 35.05 -25.08 6.48
CA ARG A 216 35.99 -23.94 6.52
C ARG A 216 36.93 -23.93 5.31
N ILE A 217 37.10 -22.76 4.68
CA ILE A 217 38.31 -22.40 3.92
C ILE A 217 38.84 -21.05 4.44
N PRO A 218 40.16 -20.85 4.66
CA PRO A 218 40.72 -19.68 5.35
C PRO A 218 40.88 -18.44 4.44
N PRO A 219 41.09 -17.25 5.03
CA PRO A 219 41.03 -15.97 4.34
C PRO A 219 42.36 -15.60 3.68
N SER A 220 42.31 -14.96 2.51
CA SER A 220 43.47 -14.32 1.90
C SER A 220 43.11 -12.96 1.30
N CYS A 221 43.62 -11.95 1.99
CA CYS A 221 44.09 -10.65 1.50
C CYS A 221 43.07 -9.61 1.02
N ALA A 222 42.96 -8.58 1.87
CA ALA A 222 42.58 -7.23 1.55
C ALA A 222 43.27 -6.70 0.28
N SER A 223 42.50 -6.03 -0.56
CA SER A 223 42.99 -5.00 -1.47
C SER A 223 41.87 -3.99 -1.71
N THR A 224 42.07 -2.82 -1.15
CA THR A 224 41.39 -1.56 -1.45
C THR A 224 41.40 -1.27 -2.94
N ALA A 225 40.21 -1.19 -3.54
CA ALA A 225 39.98 -0.48 -4.80
C ALA A 225 38.63 0.24 -4.72
N SER A 226 38.73 1.55 -4.57
CA SER A 226 37.62 2.50 -4.68
C SER A 226 37.12 2.56 -6.13
N SER A 227 35.83 2.92 -6.26
CA SER A 227 35.10 3.38 -7.45
C SER A 227 34.30 2.34 -8.28
N SER A 228 33.03 2.71 -8.44
CA SER A 228 32.00 2.24 -9.39
C SER A 228 31.50 0.81 -9.28
N SER A 229 30.53 0.61 -8.38
CA SER A 229 29.32 -0.18 -8.65
C SER A 229 28.29 0.16 -7.59
N ASN A 230 27.65 1.33 -7.72
CA ASN A 230 26.26 1.43 -7.31
C ASN A 230 25.52 0.46 -8.23
N GLU A 231 25.25 -0.75 -7.75
CA GLU A 231 24.26 -1.63 -8.38
C GLU A 231 22.98 -0.81 -8.47
N ALA A 232 22.59 -0.53 -9.71
CA ALA A 232 21.42 0.24 -10.05
C ALA A 232 20.22 -0.38 -9.33
N VAL A 233 19.63 0.40 -8.43
CA VAL A 233 18.19 0.34 -8.21
C VAL A 233 17.61 0.49 -9.60
N ASP A 234 17.04 -0.56 -10.20
CA ASP A 234 16.10 -0.38 -11.31
C ASP A 234 15.16 0.75 -10.86
N GLU A 235 15.26 1.92 -11.50
CA GLU A 235 14.64 3.15 -11.02
C GLU A 235 13.12 3.02 -11.07
N ILE A 236 12.52 2.48 -10.00
CA ILE A 236 11.08 2.45 -9.83
C ILE A 236 10.64 3.90 -9.59
N GLU A 237 10.01 4.49 -10.60
CA GLU A 237 9.45 5.83 -10.57
C GLU A 237 7.93 5.78 -10.43
N TRP A 238 7.35 6.66 -9.62
CA TRP A 238 5.91 6.86 -9.62
C TRP A 238 5.50 7.72 -10.82
N ASN A 239 4.88 7.08 -11.82
CA ASN A 239 4.35 7.79 -12.98
C ASN A 239 2.86 7.45 -13.19
N PRO A 240 1.94 8.37 -12.86
CA PRO A 240 0.50 8.14 -13.03
C PRO A 240 0.03 8.13 -14.48
N ARG A 241 0.91 8.43 -15.45
CA ARG A 241 0.63 8.34 -16.89
C ARG A 241 1.22 7.09 -17.55
N ASP A 242 2.03 6.33 -16.82
CA ASP A 242 2.56 5.08 -17.31
C ASP A 242 1.56 3.95 -17.00
N ALA A 243 0.94 3.41 -18.06
CA ALA A 243 -0.03 2.34 -17.92
C ALA A 243 0.55 1.12 -17.19
N TRP A 244 1.84 0.83 -17.39
CA TRP A 244 2.51 -0.31 -16.80
C TRP A 244 2.60 -0.21 -15.28
N THR A 245 3.14 0.92 -14.79
CA THR A 245 3.21 1.23 -13.36
C THR A 245 1.82 1.18 -12.72
N ILE A 246 0.80 1.72 -13.40
CA ILE A 246 -0.55 1.76 -12.85
C ILE A 246 -1.23 0.40 -12.81
N ILE A 247 -1.10 -0.42 -13.85
CA ILE A 247 -1.67 -1.78 -13.86
C ILE A 247 -1.04 -2.64 -12.78
N ARG A 248 0.28 -2.57 -12.64
CA ARG A 248 1.01 -3.26 -11.57
C ARG A 248 0.57 -2.77 -10.21
N PHE A 249 0.51 -1.47 -9.99
CA PHE A 249 0.05 -0.89 -8.73
C PHE A 249 -1.35 -1.37 -8.35
N LEU A 250 -2.33 -1.25 -9.25
CA LEU A 250 -3.71 -1.66 -9.00
C LEU A 250 -3.82 -3.16 -8.76
N THR A 251 -3.20 -3.97 -9.61
CA THR A 251 -3.26 -5.44 -9.52
C THR A 251 -2.59 -5.93 -8.25
N TYR A 252 -1.40 -5.44 -7.93
CA TYR A 252 -0.64 -5.90 -6.77
C TYR A 252 -1.30 -5.43 -5.48
N CYS A 253 -1.79 -4.19 -5.42
CA CYS A 253 -2.54 -3.73 -4.26
C CYS A 253 -3.81 -4.56 -4.05
N PHE A 254 -4.52 -4.87 -5.13
CA PHE A 254 -5.71 -5.71 -5.08
C PHE A 254 -5.38 -7.12 -4.60
N VAL A 255 -4.37 -7.80 -5.15
CA VAL A 255 -3.95 -9.15 -4.74
C VAL A 255 -3.57 -9.18 -3.26
N LEU A 256 -2.77 -8.20 -2.82
CA LEU A 256 -2.32 -8.08 -1.44
C LEU A 256 -3.47 -7.75 -0.48
N SER A 257 -4.53 -7.09 -0.93
CA SER A 257 -5.76 -6.90 -0.16
C SER A 257 -6.64 -8.15 -0.18
N LYS A 258 -6.76 -8.80 -1.35
CA LYS A 258 -7.64 -9.96 -1.61
C LYS A 258 -7.33 -11.12 -0.67
N TYR A 259 -6.04 -11.40 -0.50
CA TYR A 259 -5.58 -12.52 0.32
C TYR A 259 -5.15 -12.07 1.73
N LYS A 260 -5.45 -10.83 2.14
CA LYS A 260 -5.18 -10.34 3.49
C LYS A 260 -6.25 -10.85 4.46
N SER A 261 -5.80 -11.25 5.64
CA SER A 261 -6.64 -11.49 6.80
C SER A 261 -6.16 -10.67 8.00
N PHE A 262 -7.08 -9.96 8.65
CA PHE A 262 -6.79 -9.33 9.93
C PHE A 262 -6.92 -10.34 11.05
N ARG A 263 -5.96 -10.32 11.98
CA ARG A 263 -5.96 -11.22 13.14
C ARG A 263 -5.51 -10.45 14.39
N ARG A 264 -6.04 -10.88 15.54
CA ARG A 264 -5.52 -10.44 16.83
C ARG A 264 -4.33 -11.32 17.21
N PHE A 265 -3.18 -10.70 17.41
CA PHE A 265 -2.00 -11.28 18.00
C PHE A 265 -1.94 -10.91 19.49
N GLN A 266 -1.03 -11.53 20.23
CA GLN A 266 -0.94 -11.35 21.68
C GLN A 266 -0.83 -9.88 22.12
N HIS A 267 -0.14 -9.05 21.34
CA HIS A 267 0.14 -7.66 21.67
C HIS A 267 -0.24 -6.66 20.58
N VAL A 268 -0.87 -7.11 19.49
CA VAL A 268 -1.21 -6.22 18.37
C VAL A 268 -2.34 -6.79 17.54
N VAL A 269 -3.12 -5.93 16.89
CA VAL A 269 -4.04 -6.32 15.81
C VAL A 269 -3.35 -6.00 14.49
N GLY A 270 -3.09 -7.03 13.67
CA GLY A 270 -2.29 -6.88 12.45
C GLY A 270 -2.84 -7.66 11.27
N ALA A 271 -2.19 -7.50 10.12
CA ALA A 271 -2.57 -8.15 8.88
C ALA A 271 -1.61 -9.29 8.54
N ARG A 272 -2.14 -10.41 8.03
CA ARG A 272 -1.34 -11.49 7.42
C ARG A 272 -1.94 -11.94 6.12
N ILE A 273 -1.09 -12.29 5.16
CA ILE A 273 -1.52 -12.92 3.92
C ILE A 273 -1.90 -14.38 4.19
N ASP A 274 -3.09 -14.78 3.78
CA ASP A 274 -3.57 -16.16 3.77
C ASP A 274 -3.17 -16.81 2.44
N LEU A 275 -1.99 -17.43 2.44
CA LEU A 275 -1.42 -18.09 1.27
C LEU A 275 -2.27 -19.28 0.80
N GLU A 276 -2.93 -19.97 1.74
CA GLU A 276 -3.82 -21.09 1.44
C GLU A 276 -5.09 -20.62 0.74
N ALA A 277 -5.61 -19.43 1.08
CA ALA A 277 -6.72 -18.82 0.35
C ALA A 277 -6.36 -18.56 -1.13
N ALA A 278 -5.13 -18.09 -1.41
CA ALA A 278 -4.66 -17.90 -2.78
C ALA A 278 -4.53 -19.22 -3.55
N ILE A 279 -4.07 -20.30 -2.90
CA ILE A 279 -4.01 -21.63 -3.51
C ILE A 279 -5.43 -22.13 -3.82
N ARG A 280 -6.35 -22.08 -2.84
CA ARG A 280 -7.75 -22.53 -3.03
C ARG A 280 -8.44 -21.76 -4.15
N ALA A 281 -8.28 -20.45 -4.22
CA ALA A 281 -8.84 -19.65 -5.31
C ALA A 281 -8.33 -20.10 -6.68
N GLY A 282 -7.03 -20.38 -6.79
CA GLY A 282 -6.45 -20.95 -8.01
C GLY A 282 -7.00 -22.34 -8.35
N ASP A 283 -7.15 -23.20 -7.35
CA ASP A 283 -7.69 -24.56 -7.49
C ASP A 283 -9.14 -24.54 -8.00
N GLU A 284 -9.98 -23.68 -7.41
CA GLU A 284 -11.37 -23.49 -7.83
C GLU A 284 -11.46 -23.02 -9.28
N MET A 285 -10.56 -22.11 -9.71
CA MET A 285 -10.52 -21.57 -11.07
C MET A 285 -10.06 -22.58 -12.13
N VAL A 286 -9.52 -23.74 -11.77
CA VAL A 286 -9.05 -24.75 -12.74
C VAL A 286 -9.69 -26.12 -12.54
N CYS A 287 -10.58 -26.28 -11.56
CA CYS A 287 -11.11 -27.57 -11.15
C CYS A 287 -11.84 -28.34 -12.27
N ASP A 288 -12.40 -27.62 -13.24
CA ASP A 288 -13.13 -28.16 -14.39
C ASP A 288 -12.23 -28.48 -15.61
N VAL A 289 -11.00 -27.95 -15.62
CA VAL A 289 -10.02 -28.10 -16.72
C VAL A 289 -8.76 -28.85 -16.30
N TRP A 290 -8.73 -29.40 -15.08
CA TRP A 290 -7.62 -30.17 -14.53
C TRP A 290 -8.05 -31.58 -14.11
N ASP A 291 -7.47 -32.62 -14.74
CA ASP A 291 -7.63 -34.01 -14.28
C ASP A 291 -6.70 -34.33 -13.09
N TYR A 292 -7.23 -34.27 -11.87
CA TYR A 292 -6.51 -34.56 -10.62
C TYR A 292 -6.07 -36.02 -10.48
N SER A 293 -6.55 -36.94 -11.33
CA SER A 293 -6.14 -38.34 -11.32
C SER A 293 -4.79 -38.59 -12.01
N LEU A 294 -4.26 -37.60 -12.75
CA LEU A 294 -3.01 -37.73 -13.48
C LEU A 294 -1.77 -37.63 -12.58
N CYS A 295 -0.99 -38.70 -12.52
CA CYS A 295 0.30 -38.74 -11.84
C CYS A 295 1.46 -38.11 -12.63
N ASN A 296 1.27 -37.87 -13.93
CA ASN A 296 2.33 -37.38 -14.83
C ASN A 296 2.57 -35.87 -14.71
N TYR A 297 1.61 -35.13 -14.15
CA TYR A 297 1.74 -33.69 -13.92
C TYR A 297 1.77 -33.42 -12.42
N LYS A 298 2.79 -32.68 -11.96
CA LYS A 298 2.85 -32.24 -10.57
C LYS A 298 1.87 -31.10 -10.36
N TYR A 299 0.76 -31.38 -9.69
CA TYR A 299 -0.08 -30.34 -9.12
C TYR A 299 0.63 -29.74 -7.91
N SER A 300 1.13 -28.51 -8.04
CA SER A 300 1.87 -27.88 -6.95
C SER A 300 0.91 -27.29 -5.94
N LYS A 301 0.81 -27.92 -4.77
CA LYS A 301 0.19 -27.37 -3.55
C LYS A 301 1.20 -26.63 -2.67
N SER A 302 2.37 -26.30 -3.21
CA SER A 302 3.47 -25.72 -2.42
C SER A 302 3.18 -24.25 -2.11
N THR A 303 3.00 -23.94 -0.82
CA THR A 303 2.87 -22.55 -0.33
C THR A 303 4.08 -21.71 -0.72
N ARG A 304 5.28 -22.30 -0.73
CA ARG A 304 6.54 -21.63 -1.08
C ARG A 304 6.50 -20.85 -2.39
N ARG A 305 5.79 -21.35 -3.40
CA ARG A 305 5.68 -20.64 -4.68
C ARG A 305 4.84 -19.37 -4.55
N ILE A 306 3.70 -19.46 -3.85
CA ILE A 306 2.83 -18.31 -3.58
C ILE A 306 3.53 -17.33 -2.64
N GLU A 307 4.28 -17.81 -1.65
CA GLU A 307 5.10 -16.99 -0.77
C GLU A 307 6.11 -16.15 -1.55
N LEU A 308 6.83 -16.75 -2.51
CA LEU A 308 7.76 -16.03 -3.38
C LEU A 308 7.06 -14.97 -4.22
N GLU A 309 5.92 -15.31 -4.84
CA GLU A 309 5.13 -14.37 -5.62
C GLU A 309 4.67 -13.18 -4.78
N ILE A 310 4.01 -13.43 -3.65
CA ILE A 310 3.52 -12.40 -2.74
C ILE A 310 4.68 -11.54 -2.22
N GLY A 311 5.81 -12.14 -1.86
CA GLY A 311 7.01 -11.42 -1.44
C GLY A 311 7.53 -10.46 -2.51
N LEU A 312 7.50 -10.86 -3.79
CA LEU A 312 7.85 -9.98 -4.91
C LEU A 312 6.85 -8.83 -5.08
N LEU A 313 5.54 -9.10 -4.94
CA LEU A 313 4.51 -8.05 -5.00
C LEU A 313 4.70 -7.03 -3.87
N GLN A 314 4.94 -7.51 -2.65
CA GLN A 314 5.21 -6.68 -1.48
C GLN A 314 6.48 -5.84 -1.68
N SER A 315 7.59 -6.46 -2.12
CA SER A 315 8.83 -5.72 -2.42
C SER A 315 8.60 -4.60 -3.43
N TRP A 316 7.92 -4.89 -4.54
CA TRP A 316 7.65 -3.89 -5.57
C TRP A 316 6.77 -2.74 -5.08
N ILE A 317 5.67 -3.03 -4.36
CA ILE A 317 4.80 -1.98 -3.82
C ILE A 317 5.51 -1.17 -2.73
N SER A 318 6.39 -1.78 -1.93
CA SER A 318 7.16 -1.08 -0.91
C SER A 318 8.10 -0.03 -1.53
N LYS A 319 8.82 -0.42 -2.59
CA LYS A 319 9.69 0.46 -3.37
C LYS A 319 8.90 1.58 -4.05
N LEU A 320 7.79 1.24 -4.70
CA LEU A 320 6.93 2.23 -5.36
C LEU A 320 6.33 3.24 -4.35
N SER A 321 5.95 2.78 -3.15
CA SER A 321 5.43 3.65 -2.09
C SER A 321 6.48 4.67 -1.64
N CYS A 322 7.73 4.25 -1.48
CA CYS A 322 8.85 5.14 -1.19
C CYS A 322 9.14 6.10 -2.36
N ALA A 323 9.06 5.62 -3.61
CA ALA A 323 9.26 6.46 -4.80
C ALA A 323 8.19 7.57 -4.92
N TRP A 324 6.92 7.25 -4.69
CA TRP A 324 5.82 8.23 -4.67
C TRP A 324 6.05 9.29 -3.59
N LEU A 325 6.41 8.86 -2.38
CA LEU A 325 6.66 9.78 -1.28
C LEU A 325 7.89 10.66 -1.54
N TYR A 326 8.92 10.13 -2.17
CA TYR A 326 10.09 10.89 -2.60
C TYR A 326 9.74 11.93 -3.67
N ASP A 327 8.84 11.61 -4.62
CA ASP A 327 8.31 12.58 -5.59
C ASP A 327 7.56 13.73 -4.90
N ILE A 328 6.71 13.42 -3.92
CA ILE A 328 6.06 14.43 -3.07
C ILE A 328 7.10 15.29 -2.36
N ALA A 329 8.11 14.67 -1.76
CA ALA A 329 9.18 15.36 -1.03
C ALA A 329 9.98 16.32 -1.93
N LYS A 330 10.30 15.93 -3.16
CA LYS A 330 10.99 16.79 -4.15
C LYS A 330 10.19 18.05 -4.48
N THR A 331 8.87 17.93 -4.51
CA THR A 331 7.97 19.06 -4.79
C THR A 331 7.62 19.88 -3.54
N SER A 332 8.17 19.53 -2.37
CA SER A 332 7.99 20.28 -1.13
C SER A 332 8.64 21.66 -1.23
N SER A 333 7.79 22.67 -1.44
CA SER A 333 8.16 24.07 -1.25
C SER A 333 8.24 24.48 0.21
N ALA A 334 7.63 23.73 1.14
CA ALA A 334 7.63 24.10 2.56
C ALA A 334 8.90 23.69 3.27
N SER A 335 9.54 22.61 2.83
CA SER A 335 10.69 22.02 3.53
C SER A 335 11.75 21.56 2.53
N PRO A 336 12.47 22.51 1.89
CA PRO A 336 13.56 22.16 0.98
C PRO A 336 14.58 21.26 1.68
N GLY A 337 14.89 20.11 1.09
CA GLY A 337 15.80 19.10 1.65
C GLY A 337 15.10 17.92 2.33
N ILE A 338 13.77 17.90 2.43
CA ILE A 338 13.05 16.73 2.96
C ILE A 338 13.29 15.49 2.09
N ASP A 339 13.41 15.66 0.79
CA ASP A 339 13.84 14.64 -0.17
C ASP A 339 15.21 14.04 0.19
N SER A 340 16.17 14.87 0.59
CA SER A 340 17.51 14.43 1.06
C SER A 340 17.40 13.63 2.35
N LEU A 341 16.58 14.06 3.31
CA LEU A 341 16.31 13.31 4.54
C LEU A 341 15.68 11.94 4.22
N MET A 342 14.73 11.89 3.30
CA MET A 342 14.11 10.64 2.88
C MET A 342 15.13 9.67 2.30
N MET A 343 15.93 10.11 1.32
CA MET A 343 16.96 9.26 0.71
C MET A 343 17.96 8.71 1.72
N ARG A 344 18.31 9.50 2.73
CA ARG A 344 19.23 9.10 3.80
C ARG A 344 18.64 8.09 4.78
N THR A 345 17.31 8.07 4.94
CA THR A 345 16.60 7.26 5.93
C THR A 345 15.85 6.08 5.33
N ILE A 346 15.73 5.97 4.02
CA ILE A 346 15.19 4.77 3.37
C ILE A 346 16.08 3.57 3.67
N ARG A 347 15.49 2.48 4.16
CA ARG A 347 16.17 1.20 4.40
C ARG A 347 15.46 0.10 3.63
N THR A 348 16.22 -0.92 3.25
CA THR A 348 15.69 -2.13 2.61
C THR A 348 16.11 -3.34 3.42
N SER A 349 15.16 -4.18 3.79
CA SER A 349 15.40 -5.41 4.54
C SER A 349 16.03 -6.52 3.70
N SER A 350 16.48 -7.59 4.36
CA SER A 350 16.94 -8.83 3.72
C SER A 350 15.87 -9.52 2.87
N THR A 351 14.59 -9.22 3.09
CA THR A 351 13.46 -9.72 2.29
C THR A 351 13.04 -8.75 1.18
N ASN A 352 13.87 -7.75 0.88
CA ASN A 352 13.65 -6.71 -0.14
C ASN A 352 12.44 -5.81 0.10
N LEU A 353 11.93 -5.72 1.34
CA LEU A 353 10.97 -4.68 1.72
C LEU A 353 11.71 -3.37 1.95
N THR A 354 11.32 -2.33 1.21
CA THR A 354 11.86 -0.97 1.33
C THR A 354 10.91 -0.10 2.13
N CYS A 355 11.43 0.63 3.12
CA CYS A 355 10.62 1.44 4.02
C CYS A 355 11.34 2.74 4.37
N ILE A 356 10.57 3.74 4.77
CA ILE A 356 11.01 5.01 5.31
C ILE A 356 10.47 5.14 6.75
N PRO A 357 11.19 5.78 7.68
CA PRO A 357 10.67 6.05 9.02
C PRO A 357 9.27 6.67 8.97
N THR A 358 8.34 6.06 9.69
CA THR A 358 6.93 6.47 9.73
C THR A 358 6.74 7.95 10.05
N TYR A 359 7.49 8.49 11.02
CA TYR A 359 7.48 9.92 11.35
C TYR A 359 7.95 10.81 10.19
N VAL A 360 9.09 10.49 9.56
CA VAL A 360 9.62 11.24 8.40
C VAL A 360 8.62 11.21 7.24
N GLY A 361 8.05 10.04 6.96
CA GLY A 361 7.04 9.91 5.90
C GLY A 361 5.77 10.69 6.21
N TYR A 362 5.34 10.70 7.48
CA TYR A 362 4.19 11.50 7.90
C TYR A 362 4.45 13.00 7.74
N LEU A 363 5.66 13.53 7.98
CA LEU A 363 5.94 14.95 7.79
C LEU A 363 5.67 15.43 6.35
N ALA A 364 6.04 14.62 5.35
CA ALA A 364 5.74 14.94 3.95
C ALA A 364 4.24 14.82 3.63
N MET A 365 3.57 13.78 4.15
CA MET A 365 2.13 13.63 3.97
C MET A 365 1.32 14.75 4.64
N ARG A 366 1.75 15.18 5.82
CA ARG A 366 1.15 16.28 6.58
C ARG A 366 1.19 17.57 5.78
N GLU A 367 2.31 17.85 5.12
CA GLU A 367 2.43 18.99 4.20
C GLU A 367 1.50 18.83 3.00
N LEU A 368 1.50 17.67 2.34
CA LEU A 368 0.66 17.39 1.17
C LEU A 368 -0.82 17.60 1.50
N TRP A 369 -1.33 16.95 2.55
CA TRP A 369 -2.72 17.06 2.98
C TRP A 369 -3.07 18.49 3.42
N GLY A 370 -2.14 19.19 4.07
CA GLY A 370 -2.32 20.60 4.43
C GLY A 370 -2.33 21.55 3.24
N LYS A 371 -1.65 21.23 2.14
CA LYS A 371 -1.62 22.05 0.90
C LYS A 371 -2.86 21.84 0.04
N ASP A 372 -3.23 20.57 -0.17
CA ASP A 372 -4.34 20.22 -1.06
C ASP A 372 -5.69 20.56 -0.42
N GLY A 373 -5.75 20.67 0.92
CA GLY A 373 -6.98 20.96 1.65
C GLY A 373 -7.98 19.79 1.61
N ASP A 374 -7.51 18.61 1.21
CA ASP A 374 -8.31 17.40 1.20
C ASP A 374 -8.77 17.04 2.60
N SER A 375 -10.05 16.71 2.71
CA SER A 375 -10.59 16.26 3.98
C SER A 375 -10.33 14.76 4.15
N LEU A 376 -9.86 14.39 5.33
CA LEU A 376 -9.74 13.01 5.80
C LEU A 376 -11.04 12.64 6.52
N ILE A 377 -11.38 11.35 6.52
CA ILE A 377 -12.46 10.83 7.37
C ILE A 377 -11.83 10.03 8.49
N LEU A 378 -11.99 10.52 9.73
CA LEU A 378 -11.57 9.79 10.91
C LEU A 378 -12.75 8.95 11.40
N VAL A 379 -12.51 7.65 11.58
CA VAL A 379 -13.45 6.72 12.20
C VAL A 379 -12.87 6.30 13.55
N ASP A 380 -13.44 6.81 14.62
CA ASP A 380 -13.06 6.46 15.98
C ASP A 380 -13.98 5.38 16.54
N ARG A 381 -13.36 4.26 16.92
CA ARG A 381 -14.01 3.23 17.71
C ARG A 381 -13.73 3.49 19.18
N HIS A 382 -14.67 4.15 19.85
CA HIS A 382 -14.56 4.48 21.26
C HIS A 382 -15.12 3.37 22.15
N PHE A 383 -14.34 2.90 23.13
CA PHE A 383 -14.72 1.85 24.07
C PHE A 383 -15.11 2.43 25.42
N CYS A 384 -16.41 2.37 25.74
CA CYS A 384 -16.96 2.67 27.06
C CYS A 384 -17.18 1.38 27.87
N ASP A 385 -17.57 1.49 29.13
CA ASP A 385 -17.80 0.32 29.99
C ASP A 385 -18.86 -0.66 29.46
N SER A 386 -19.87 -0.16 28.75
CA SER A 386 -20.98 -0.97 28.22
C SER A 386 -20.69 -1.60 26.85
N GLY A 387 -19.60 -1.21 26.17
CA GLY A 387 -19.33 -1.68 24.81
C GLY A 387 -18.45 -0.74 24.01
N TYR A 388 -18.67 -0.68 22.70
CA TYR A 388 -18.01 0.29 21.83
C TYR A 388 -18.98 1.06 20.92
N HIS A 389 -18.61 2.29 20.58
CA HIS A 389 -19.30 3.20 19.68
C HIS A 389 -18.45 3.44 18.43
N TYR A 390 -19.09 3.92 17.35
CA TYR A 390 -18.39 4.45 16.18
C TYR A 390 -18.74 5.92 16.03
N ASN A 391 -17.71 6.75 15.95
CA ASN A 391 -17.83 8.18 15.70
C ASN A 391 -17.14 8.51 14.37
N PHE A 392 -17.82 9.28 13.53
CA PHE A 392 -17.29 9.73 12.24
C PHE A 392 -16.96 11.22 12.31
N PHE A 393 -15.77 11.58 11.85
CA PHE A 393 -15.33 12.97 11.79
C PHE A 393 -14.73 13.31 10.43
N PHE A 394 -15.04 14.49 9.91
CA PHE A 394 -14.21 15.10 8.87
C PHE A 394 -13.08 15.87 9.53
N ALA A 395 -11.87 15.63 9.03
CA ALA A 395 -10.68 16.36 9.39
C ALA A 395 -10.13 17.08 8.15
N THR A 396 -10.18 18.42 8.15
CA THR A 396 -9.56 19.23 7.10
C THR A 396 -8.26 19.81 7.64
N LEU A 397 -7.16 19.53 6.94
CA LEU A 397 -5.85 20.08 7.26
C LEU A 397 -5.59 21.33 6.44
N ARG A 398 -4.91 22.31 7.03
CA ARG A 398 -4.48 23.50 6.31
C ARG A 398 -3.07 23.90 6.71
N LEU A 399 -2.19 24.00 5.71
CA LEU A 399 -0.85 24.54 5.87
C LEU A 399 -0.92 26.07 5.91
N GLU A 400 -0.83 26.65 7.10
CA GLU A 400 -0.95 28.10 7.32
C GLU A 400 0.36 28.85 7.04
N SER A 401 1.50 28.21 7.31
CA SER A 401 2.83 28.81 7.13
C SER A 401 3.91 27.74 7.01
N THR A 402 4.94 28.04 6.22
CA THR A 402 6.14 27.20 6.01
C THR A 402 7.39 27.77 6.69
N ASN A 403 7.25 28.91 7.38
CA ASN A 403 8.35 29.62 8.04
C ASN A 403 7.98 30.01 9.48
N ALA A 404 7.15 29.19 10.13
CA ALA A 404 6.77 29.44 11.51
C ALA A 404 7.96 29.32 12.45
N THR A 405 7.97 30.14 13.49
CA THR A 405 9.04 30.19 14.50
C THR A 405 8.44 30.15 15.91
N ALA A 406 9.27 29.94 16.92
CA ALA A 406 8.84 30.01 18.32
C ALA A 406 8.15 31.34 18.70
N ARG A 407 8.36 32.42 17.92
CA ARG A 407 7.68 33.71 18.11
C ARG A 407 6.19 33.68 17.78
N ASP A 408 5.73 32.66 17.07
CA ASP A 408 4.31 32.44 16.77
C ASP A 408 3.54 31.85 17.97
N GLY A 409 4.20 31.66 19.12
CA GLY A 409 3.58 31.20 20.36
C GLY A 409 3.28 29.70 20.42
N PHE A 410 3.76 28.94 19.43
CA PHE A 410 3.62 27.48 19.40
C PHE A 410 4.86 26.80 19.97
N PRO A 411 4.70 25.70 20.73
CA PRO A 411 5.82 24.90 21.19
C PRO A 411 6.54 24.26 19.99
N PRO A 412 7.89 24.09 20.02
CA PRO A 412 8.70 23.72 18.86
C PRO A 412 8.25 22.45 18.13
N GLN A 413 7.80 21.43 18.88
CA GLN A 413 7.33 20.15 18.35
C GLN A 413 6.05 20.24 17.52
N ARG A 414 5.31 21.37 17.57
CA ARG A 414 4.17 21.62 16.67
C ARG A 414 4.57 22.24 15.33
N LEU A 415 5.84 22.60 15.19
CA LEU A 415 6.39 23.23 14.00
C LEU A 415 7.54 22.39 13.40
N PRO A 416 7.39 21.07 13.22
CA PRO A 416 8.41 20.30 12.54
C PRO A 416 8.63 20.89 11.14
N LEU A 417 9.91 21.06 10.78
CA LEU A 417 10.31 21.71 9.54
C LEU A 417 9.72 23.13 9.34
N LYS A 418 9.38 23.82 10.44
CA LYS A 418 8.74 25.15 10.46
C LYS A 418 7.35 25.19 9.83
N GLN A 419 6.71 24.03 9.66
CA GLN A 419 5.38 23.91 9.09
C GLN A 419 4.31 24.10 10.16
N LYS A 420 3.52 25.16 10.04
CA LYS A 420 2.31 25.38 10.85
C LYS A 420 1.10 24.79 10.12
N VAL A 421 0.59 23.67 10.60
CA VAL A 421 -0.63 23.05 10.09
C VAL A 421 -1.73 23.14 11.13
N THR A 422 -2.92 23.53 10.69
CA THR A 422 -4.14 23.56 11.51
C THR A 422 -5.08 22.44 11.09
N TRP A 423 -5.82 21.91 12.05
CA TRP A 423 -6.84 20.89 11.82
C TRP A 423 -8.20 21.46 12.18
N LYS A 424 -9.17 21.27 11.31
CA LYS A 424 -10.59 21.51 11.59
C LYS A 424 -11.29 20.16 11.67
N ILE A 425 -11.92 19.87 12.81
CA ILE A 425 -12.64 18.61 13.04
C ILE A 425 -14.13 18.88 13.19
N GLU A 426 -14.94 18.11 12.47
CA GLU A 426 -16.40 18.18 12.52
C GLU A 426 -16.97 16.76 12.63
N ARG A 427 -17.92 16.52 13.55
CA ARG A 427 -18.60 15.22 13.70
C ARG A 427 -19.78 15.12 12.75
N PHE A 428 -19.98 13.94 12.18
CA PHE A 428 -21.12 13.64 11.31
C PHE A 428 -21.82 12.36 11.72
N SER A 429 -23.11 12.29 11.41
CA SER A 429 -23.87 11.05 11.55
C SER A 429 -23.63 10.13 10.36
N LYS A 430 -23.92 8.84 10.57
CA LYS A 430 -23.94 7.84 9.51
C LYS A 430 -24.88 8.25 8.38
N GLU A 431 -26.09 8.72 8.73
CA GLU A 431 -27.14 9.09 7.78
C GLU A 431 -26.68 10.24 6.89
N TRP A 432 -25.95 11.20 7.46
CA TRP A 432 -25.37 12.30 6.70
C TRP A 432 -24.35 11.78 5.67
N LEU A 433 -23.44 10.89 6.07
CA LEU A 433 -22.44 10.32 5.15
C LEU A 433 -23.06 9.55 3.98
N GLN A 434 -24.21 8.92 4.20
CA GLN A 434 -24.96 8.15 3.19
C GLN A 434 -25.89 8.98 2.31
N GLN A 435 -26.13 10.25 2.66
CA GLN A 435 -27.07 11.12 1.95
C GLN A 435 -26.40 12.37 1.39
N HIS A 436 -25.12 12.61 1.73
CA HIS A 436 -24.40 13.77 1.25
C HIS A 436 -24.23 13.72 -0.28
N GLU A 437 -24.24 14.88 -0.93
CA GLU A 437 -24.18 14.99 -2.40
C GLU A 437 -22.91 14.38 -2.99
N ASP A 438 -21.79 14.52 -2.29
CA ASP A 438 -20.46 14.05 -2.70
C ASP A 438 -20.10 12.69 -2.10
N GLN A 439 -21.09 11.92 -1.64
CA GLN A 439 -20.86 10.65 -0.94
C GLN A 439 -20.11 9.58 -1.76
N HIS A 440 -20.04 9.76 -3.08
CA HIS A 440 -19.35 8.93 -4.06
C HIS A 440 -17.87 9.35 -4.28
N LEU A 441 -17.44 10.46 -3.70
CA LEU A 441 -16.05 10.91 -3.79
C LEU A 441 -15.16 10.11 -2.82
N PRO A 442 -14.00 9.60 -3.29
CA PRO A 442 -13.06 8.89 -2.43
C PRO A 442 -12.36 9.85 -1.47
N HIS A 443 -12.13 9.39 -0.25
CA HIS A 443 -11.37 10.07 0.79
C HIS A 443 -10.35 9.11 1.39
N VAL A 444 -9.28 9.64 1.98
CA VAL A 444 -8.47 8.84 2.90
C VAL A 444 -9.28 8.66 4.18
N ILE A 445 -9.54 7.40 4.51
CA ILE A 445 -10.16 6.96 5.75
C ILE A 445 -9.05 6.61 6.72
N ILE A 446 -9.19 7.06 7.96
CA ILE A 446 -8.27 6.75 9.05
C ILE A 446 -9.09 6.16 10.18
N MET A 447 -8.93 4.87 10.37
CA MET A 447 -9.55 4.14 11.47
C MET A 447 -8.64 4.10 12.67
N GLY A 448 -9.21 4.37 13.83
CA GLY A 448 -8.50 4.27 15.09
C GLY A 448 -9.43 3.84 16.23
N ASN A 449 -8.81 3.64 17.38
CA ASN A 449 -9.50 3.19 18.58
C ASN A 449 -9.19 4.14 19.74
N SER A 450 -10.13 4.26 20.66
CA SER A 450 -9.96 5.02 21.90
C SER A 450 -10.60 4.32 23.08
N ILE A 451 -9.95 4.39 24.24
CA ILE A 451 -10.42 3.84 25.51
C ILE A 451 -9.80 4.65 26.64
N ASP A 452 -10.56 4.95 27.70
CA ASP A 452 -9.99 5.53 28.92
C ASP A 452 -9.15 4.48 29.65
N GLY A 453 -7.92 4.28 29.18
CA GLY A 453 -7.03 3.22 29.63
C GLY A 453 -5.82 3.06 28.71
N SER A 454 -5.05 2.00 28.96
CA SER A 454 -3.84 1.66 28.23
C SER A 454 -4.12 0.86 26.96
N TYR A 455 -3.07 0.59 26.17
CA TYR A 455 -3.15 -0.34 25.05
C TYR A 455 -3.56 -1.76 25.48
N ALA A 456 -3.14 -2.22 26.66
CA ALA A 456 -3.51 -3.54 27.17
C ALA A 456 -5.02 -3.63 27.48
N ASP A 457 -5.60 -2.53 27.99
CA ASP A 457 -7.04 -2.43 28.24
C ASP A 457 -7.83 -2.48 26.94
N TYR A 458 -7.35 -1.78 25.90
CA TYR A 458 -7.91 -1.87 24.54
C TYR A 458 -7.85 -3.31 24.01
N MET A 459 -6.72 -3.99 24.10
CA MET A 459 -6.61 -5.37 23.56
C MET A 459 -7.62 -6.31 24.22
N THR A 460 -7.83 -6.15 25.54
CA THR A 460 -8.85 -6.90 26.30
C THR A 460 -10.26 -6.54 25.86
N ALA A 461 -10.57 -5.24 25.77
CA ALA A 461 -11.89 -4.74 25.37
C ALA A 461 -12.24 -5.14 23.93
N SER A 462 -11.28 -5.07 23.00
CA SER A 462 -11.47 -5.40 21.59
C SER A 462 -11.87 -6.87 21.36
N GLY A 463 -11.47 -7.79 22.24
CA GLY A 463 -11.80 -9.20 22.16
C GLY A 463 -13.13 -9.57 22.81
N THR A 464 -13.67 -8.70 23.68
CA THR A 464 -14.75 -9.07 24.62
C THR A 464 -15.99 -8.18 24.50
N ARG A 465 -15.81 -6.88 24.24
CA ARG A 465 -16.91 -5.91 24.18
C ARG A 465 -17.65 -6.00 22.85
N GLN A 466 -18.97 -5.81 22.94
CA GLN A 466 -19.87 -5.75 21.79
C GLN A 466 -20.24 -4.30 21.49
N ARG A 467 -20.84 -4.07 20.32
CA ARG A 467 -21.33 -2.75 19.94
C ARG A 467 -22.37 -2.26 20.94
N HIS A 468 -22.14 -1.08 21.49
CA HIS A 468 -23.08 -0.41 22.36
C HIS A 468 -24.18 0.24 21.51
N LYS A 469 -25.44 -0.11 21.76
CA LYS A 469 -26.60 0.28 20.93
C LYS A 469 -27.32 1.54 21.42
N GLU A 470 -26.98 2.03 22.61
CA GLU A 470 -27.63 3.22 23.16
C GLU A 470 -27.03 4.46 22.51
N ASP A 471 -27.89 5.24 21.85
CA ASP A 471 -27.48 6.46 21.15
C ASP A 471 -27.13 7.61 22.12
N ASN A 472 -27.62 7.55 23.36
CA ASN A 472 -27.43 8.58 24.40
C ASN A 472 -26.42 8.13 25.47
N CYS A 473 -25.24 7.68 25.04
CA CYS A 473 -24.16 7.32 25.96
C CYS A 473 -23.40 8.57 26.40
N ASP A 474 -23.59 9.00 27.66
CA ASP A 474 -22.94 10.20 28.23
C ASP A 474 -21.40 10.14 28.12
N ASP A 475 -20.83 8.95 28.30
CA ASP A 475 -19.38 8.70 28.17
C ASP A 475 -18.89 8.96 26.74
N ASN A 476 -19.57 8.41 25.74
CA ASN A 476 -19.23 8.65 24.33
C ASN A 476 -19.40 10.11 23.93
N GLU A 477 -20.47 10.78 24.38
CA GLU A 477 -20.69 12.20 24.08
C GLU A 477 -19.65 13.11 24.76
N ALA A 478 -19.21 12.76 25.97
CA ALA A 478 -18.09 13.43 26.63
C ALA A 478 -16.77 13.21 25.87
N HIS A 479 -16.50 11.99 25.40
CA HIS A 479 -15.35 11.68 24.55
C HIS A 479 -15.36 12.47 23.25
N VAL A 480 -16.48 12.45 22.52
CA VAL A 480 -16.66 13.25 21.29
C VAL A 480 -16.40 14.73 21.54
N SER A 481 -16.92 15.28 22.64
CA SER A 481 -16.70 16.69 22.98
C SER A 481 -15.23 17.02 23.19
N LYS A 482 -14.47 16.12 23.84
CA LYS A 482 -13.01 16.24 23.99
C LYS A 482 -12.31 16.09 22.64
N PHE A 483 -12.72 15.12 21.82
CA PHE A 483 -12.15 14.85 20.51
C PHE A 483 -12.25 16.07 19.58
N LEU A 484 -13.41 16.72 19.52
CA LEU A 484 -13.63 17.88 18.64
C LEU A 484 -12.71 19.08 18.93
N VAL A 485 -12.29 19.26 20.18
CA VAL A 485 -11.44 20.39 20.60
C VAL A 485 -9.98 19.99 20.81
N HIS A 486 -9.64 18.71 20.57
CA HIS A 486 -8.29 18.20 20.78
C HIS A 486 -7.31 18.71 19.72
N ASP A 487 -6.02 18.77 20.07
CA ASP A 487 -4.96 19.17 19.15
C ASP A 487 -4.53 17.98 18.28
N HIS A 488 -5.31 17.69 17.23
CA HIS A 488 -5.10 16.54 16.35
C HIS A 488 -3.77 16.54 15.61
N ASP A 489 -3.21 17.73 15.35
CA ASP A 489 -1.89 17.85 14.76
C ASP A 489 -0.83 17.26 15.69
N ARG A 490 -0.84 17.70 16.94
CA ARG A 490 0.09 17.24 17.98
C ARG A 490 -0.17 15.77 18.35
N LEU A 491 -1.43 15.34 18.39
CA LEU A 491 -1.79 13.93 18.60
C LEU A 491 -1.16 13.04 17.53
N THR A 492 -1.30 13.42 16.26
CA THR A 492 -0.81 12.62 15.14
C THR A 492 0.72 12.64 15.07
N LEU A 493 1.36 13.79 15.33
CA LEU A 493 2.82 13.88 15.46
C LEU A 493 3.34 12.97 16.57
N SER A 494 2.73 13.00 17.75
CA SER A 494 3.09 12.12 18.87
C SER A 494 2.87 10.64 18.56
N PHE A 495 1.79 10.30 17.85
CA PHE A 495 1.53 8.93 17.41
C PHE A 495 2.69 8.40 16.55
N PHE A 496 3.01 9.09 15.46
CA PHE A 496 4.07 8.65 14.56
C PHE A 496 5.46 8.77 15.17
N ALA A 497 5.66 9.67 16.14
CA ALA A 497 6.92 9.81 16.85
C ALA A 497 7.24 8.58 17.72
N ARG A 498 6.21 7.99 18.34
CA ARG A 498 6.30 6.78 19.18
C ARG A 498 6.19 5.48 18.39
N HIS A 499 5.58 5.52 17.21
CA HIS A 499 5.42 4.35 16.36
C HIS A 499 6.76 3.80 15.85
N LYS A 500 6.88 2.48 15.68
CA LYS A 500 8.05 1.83 15.06
C LYS A 500 8.39 2.50 13.72
N HIS A 501 9.67 2.76 13.44
CA HIS A 501 10.06 3.49 12.24
C HIS A 501 10.05 2.60 11.01
N TYR A 502 10.62 1.40 11.13
CA TYR A 502 10.65 0.42 10.04
C TYR A 502 9.70 -0.77 10.31
N THR A 503 9.24 -1.42 9.24
CA THR A 503 8.45 -2.66 9.35
C THR A 503 9.29 -3.88 9.76
N PHE A 504 10.61 -3.75 9.80
CA PHE A 504 11.59 -4.79 10.04
C PHE A 504 12.70 -4.26 10.94
N ASP A 505 13.42 -5.15 11.58
CA ASP A 505 14.57 -4.77 12.39
C ASP A 505 15.77 -4.50 11.47
N LEU A 506 16.55 -3.47 11.79
CA LEU A 506 17.75 -3.11 11.03
C LEU A 506 18.91 -4.09 11.27
N ASP A 507 18.81 -4.97 12.26
CA ASP A 507 19.83 -5.88 12.78
C ASP A 507 20.19 -7.08 11.86
N GLY A 508 19.97 -6.96 10.55
CA GLY A 508 20.47 -7.92 9.56
C GLY A 508 22.01 -7.98 9.46
N LEU A 509 22.75 -7.08 10.11
CA LEU A 509 24.21 -7.01 10.17
C LEU A 509 24.76 -7.40 11.56
N LYS A 510 24.54 -8.65 11.98
CA LYS A 510 24.97 -9.17 13.31
C LYS A 510 26.47 -9.42 13.51
N ASP A 511 27.36 -8.85 12.68
CA ASP A 511 28.81 -9.08 12.77
C ASP A 511 29.65 -7.85 13.20
N SER A 512 29.05 -6.75 13.66
CA SER A 512 29.80 -5.59 14.18
C SER A 512 29.38 -5.18 15.60
N ILE A 513 30.38 -4.92 16.44
CA ILE A 513 30.33 -4.79 17.90
C ILE A 513 29.69 -3.46 18.41
N GLU A 514 29.28 -2.56 17.53
CA GLU A 514 28.55 -1.34 17.91
C GLU A 514 27.43 -1.11 16.89
N ILE A 515 26.21 -1.57 17.22
CA ILE A 515 25.00 -1.30 16.44
C ILE A 515 24.35 -0.08 17.09
N ALA A 516 24.31 1.05 16.37
CA ALA A 516 23.55 2.22 16.79
C ALA A 516 22.07 1.86 16.85
N ASP A 517 21.35 2.36 17.87
CA ASP A 517 19.91 2.18 18.00
C ASP A 517 19.20 2.74 16.74
N GLU A 518 18.18 2.06 16.20
CA GLU A 518 17.35 2.54 15.08
C GLU A 518 16.92 4.00 15.28
N ARG A 519 16.57 4.37 16.52
CA ARG A 519 16.19 5.74 16.86
C ARG A 519 17.35 6.72 16.76
N GLU A 520 18.55 6.29 17.14
CA GLU A 520 19.77 7.10 17.07
C GLU A 520 20.16 7.37 15.62
N GLU A 521 20.16 6.33 14.77
CA GLU A 521 20.47 6.46 13.34
C GLU A 521 19.51 7.45 12.64
N VAL A 522 18.20 7.34 12.92
CA VAL A 522 17.19 8.26 12.37
C VAL A 522 17.37 9.68 12.92
N ALA A 523 17.63 9.82 14.22
CA ALA A 523 17.86 11.12 14.86
C ALA A 523 19.07 11.84 14.26
N GLU A 524 20.17 11.13 14.03
CA GLU A 524 21.38 11.70 13.41
C GLU A 524 21.10 12.25 12.01
N GLN A 525 20.36 11.50 11.18
CA GLN A 525 20.00 11.98 9.84
C GLN A 525 19.04 13.17 9.90
N MET A 526 18.09 13.18 10.84
CA MET A 526 17.20 14.32 11.08
C MET A 526 17.99 15.58 11.44
N GLU A 527 18.92 15.48 12.39
CA GLU A 527 19.72 16.62 12.85
C GLU A 527 20.68 17.13 11.76
N LEU A 528 21.26 16.22 10.97
CA LEU A 528 22.16 16.57 9.87
C LEU A 528 21.46 17.39 8.77
N VAL A 529 20.22 17.04 8.42
CA VAL A 529 19.47 17.72 7.34
C VAL A 529 18.68 18.92 7.88
N PHE A 530 18.06 18.77 9.06
CA PHE A 530 17.23 19.78 9.71
C PHE A 530 17.59 19.90 11.20
N PRO A 531 18.54 20.79 11.55
CA PRO A 531 18.94 20.97 12.93
C PRO A 531 17.76 21.29 13.86
N GLY A 532 17.68 20.57 14.99
CA GLY A 532 16.59 20.63 15.97
C GLY A 532 15.39 19.71 15.69
N LEU A 533 15.33 19.04 14.52
CA LEU A 533 14.22 18.15 14.21
C LEU A 533 14.21 16.90 15.10
N ALA A 534 15.39 16.36 15.44
CA ALA A 534 15.50 15.21 16.33
C ALA A 534 14.98 15.53 17.74
N GLU A 535 15.26 16.74 18.26
CA GLU A 535 14.73 17.22 19.54
C GLU A 535 13.21 17.34 19.50
N GLN A 536 12.65 17.97 18.45
CA GLN A 536 11.20 18.09 18.27
C GLN A 536 10.49 16.74 18.17
N TRP A 537 11.11 15.78 17.48
CA TRP A 537 10.63 14.42 17.39
C TRP A 537 10.63 13.73 18.76
N SER A 538 11.72 13.85 19.53
CA SER A 538 11.82 13.31 20.89
C SER A 538 10.78 13.90 21.85
N ILE A 539 10.52 15.21 21.77
CA ILE A 539 9.44 15.84 22.56
C ILE A 539 8.07 15.28 22.15
N SER A 540 7.81 15.11 20.84
CA SER A 540 6.56 14.53 20.36
C SER A 540 6.34 13.11 20.88
N ASP A 541 7.40 12.29 20.92
CA ASP A 541 7.36 10.95 21.49
C ASP A 541 6.99 10.97 22.98
N GLN A 542 7.63 11.83 23.76
CA GLN A 542 7.37 11.95 25.21
C GLN A 542 5.93 12.36 25.52
N GLU A 543 5.28 13.07 24.60
CA GLU A 543 3.90 13.54 24.75
C GLU A 543 2.84 12.48 24.39
N ALA A 544 3.21 11.35 23.78
CA ALA A 544 2.25 10.37 23.26
C ALA A 544 1.23 9.86 24.29
N ASN A 545 1.67 9.63 25.53
CA ASN A 545 0.78 9.25 26.63
C ASN A 545 -0.18 10.40 27.00
N ALA A 546 0.33 11.63 27.09
CA ALA A 546 -0.48 12.80 27.43
C ALA A 546 -1.50 13.15 26.32
N MET A 547 -1.14 12.86 25.07
CA MET A 547 -2.01 13.04 23.90
C MET A 547 -3.00 11.87 23.72
N GLY A 548 -2.88 10.78 24.47
CA GLY A 548 -3.83 9.67 24.46
C GLY A 548 -3.80 8.84 23.18
N THR A 549 -2.62 8.63 22.60
CA THR A 549 -2.46 7.98 21.28
C THR A 549 -1.61 6.71 21.30
N ALA A 550 -0.87 6.44 22.38
CA ALA A 550 -0.02 5.26 22.47
C ALA A 550 0.32 4.90 23.93
N GLY A 551 0.84 3.68 24.11
CA GLY A 551 1.42 3.23 25.38
C GLY A 551 0.40 3.11 26.50
N ASP A 552 0.62 3.89 27.55
CA ASP A 552 -0.16 3.83 28.80
C ASP A 552 -1.50 4.55 28.70
N SER A 553 -1.75 5.28 27.61
CA SER A 553 -3.00 5.99 27.42
C SER A 553 -3.46 6.03 25.97
N LEU A 554 -4.68 5.53 25.75
CA LEU A 554 -5.41 5.52 24.50
C LEU A 554 -6.70 6.35 24.59
N HIS A 555 -6.77 7.29 25.53
CA HIS A 555 -8.01 8.00 25.86
C HIS A 555 -8.54 8.91 24.74
N MET A 556 -7.76 9.17 23.69
CA MET A 556 -8.16 10.08 22.61
C MET A 556 -8.30 9.38 21.27
N PHE A 557 -7.21 8.92 20.66
CA PHE A 557 -7.24 8.28 19.34
C PHE A 557 -5.89 7.63 19.01
N ALA A 558 -5.86 6.31 18.87
CA ALA A 558 -4.74 5.59 18.27
C ALA A 558 -5.08 5.13 16.87
N TRP A 559 -4.28 5.54 15.89
CA TRP A 559 -4.45 5.09 14.51
C TRP A 559 -4.19 3.59 14.42
N GLN A 560 -5.02 2.90 13.65
CA GLN A 560 -4.92 1.46 13.42
C GLN A 560 -4.76 1.12 11.94
N GLN A 561 -5.49 1.80 11.06
CA GLN A 561 -5.52 1.49 9.64
C GLN A 561 -5.86 2.75 8.84
N ALA A 562 -5.25 2.92 7.67
CA ALA A 562 -5.60 3.95 6.71
C ALA A 562 -5.77 3.35 5.31
N PHE A 563 -6.86 3.70 4.63
CA PHE A 563 -7.20 3.22 3.29
C PHE A 563 -8.08 4.24 2.57
N THR A 564 -8.28 4.08 1.26
CA THR A 564 -9.20 4.95 0.49
C THR A 564 -10.59 4.35 0.46
N GLU A 565 -11.63 5.15 0.71
CA GLU A 565 -13.03 4.75 0.48
C GLU A 565 -13.94 5.97 0.34
N THR A 566 -15.16 5.76 -0.15
CA THR A 566 -16.19 6.80 -0.24
C THR A 566 -16.97 6.97 1.07
N LYS A 567 -17.65 8.13 1.25
CA LYS A 567 -18.40 8.46 2.48
C LYS A 567 -19.54 7.47 2.74
N GLY A 568 -20.34 7.19 1.70
CA GLY A 568 -21.49 6.29 1.82
C GLY A 568 -21.07 4.87 2.18
N ARG A 569 -19.98 4.39 1.55
CA ARG A 569 -19.49 3.03 1.75
C ARG A 569 -18.83 2.84 3.11
N ILE A 570 -17.98 3.77 3.57
CA ILE A 570 -17.35 3.61 4.89
C ILE A 570 -18.41 3.59 6.01
N ALA A 571 -19.46 4.39 5.88
CA ALA A 571 -20.58 4.38 6.81
C ALA A 571 -21.31 3.01 6.85
N GLU A 572 -21.45 2.34 5.71
CA GLU A 572 -22.03 0.99 5.61
C GLU A 572 -21.08 -0.08 6.19
N LEU A 573 -19.82 -0.08 5.77
CA LEU A 573 -18.81 -1.07 6.19
C LEU A 573 -18.66 -1.07 7.71
N VAL A 574 -18.50 0.11 8.31
CA VAL A 574 -18.37 0.26 9.77
C VAL A 574 -19.67 -0.16 10.49
N SER A 575 -20.83 0.14 9.90
CA SER A 575 -22.12 -0.22 10.51
C SER A 575 -22.41 -1.72 10.50
N THR A 576 -21.90 -2.44 9.51
CA THR A 576 -22.15 -3.87 9.29
C THR A 576 -21.05 -4.75 9.90
N ALA A 577 -19.90 -4.15 10.26
CA ALA A 577 -18.83 -4.82 10.97
C ALA A 577 -19.34 -5.45 12.27
N LYS A 578 -19.10 -6.76 12.40
CA LYS A 578 -19.55 -7.58 13.55
C LYS A 578 -18.47 -7.76 14.60
N ASP A 579 -17.23 -7.42 14.28
CA ASP A 579 -16.09 -7.51 15.18
C ASP A 579 -15.33 -6.18 15.24
N THR A 580 -14.32 -6.14 16.09
CA THR A 580 -13.44 -4.99 16.25
C THR A 580 -12.14 -5.13 15.45
N LEU A 581 -12.08 -6.02 14.45
CA LEU A 581 -10.94 -6.04 13.55
C LEU A 581 -10.97 -4.77 12.67
N PRO A 582 -9.83 -4.40 12.06
CA PRO A 582 -9.81 -3.39 11.02
C PRO A 582 -10.71 -3.80 9.85
N ILE A 583 -11.21 -2.81 9.10
CA ILE A 583 -12.17 -3.08 8.02
C ILE A 583 -11.42 -3.67 6.83
N SER A 584 -11.91 -4.81 6.34
CA SER A 584 -11.49 -5.43 5.09
C SER A 584 -12.49 -5.15 3.99
N ALA A 585 -12.04 -5.25 2.74
CA ALA A 585 -12.91 -5.22 1.57
C ALA A 585 -13.88 -6.43 1.58
N PRO A 586 -15.17 -6.24 1.25
CA PRO A 586 -16.11 -7.35 1.07
C PRO A 586 -15.92 -7.97 -0.31
N LEU A 587 -14.84 -8.74 -0.46
CA LEU A 587 -14.38 -9.29 -1.75
C LEU A 587 -15.38 -10.27 -2.37
N GLU A 588 -16.25 -10.86 -1.57
CA GLU A 588 -17.38 -11.67 -2.03
C GLU A 588 -18.35 -10.89 -2.95
N ARG A 589 -18.30 -9.55 -2.94
CA ARG A 589 -19.13 -8.67 -3.77
C ARG A 589 -18.49 -8.29 -5.12
N ILE A 590 -17.38 -8.90 -5.52
CA ILE A 590 -16.68 -8.53 -6.78
C ILE A 590 -17.39 -9.09 -8.03
N HIS A 591 -18.12 -10.20 -7.88
CA HIS A 591 -18.72 -10.98 -8.96
C HIS A 591 -20.11 -10.48 -9.37
#